data_AF-A0A0N4TH85-F1
#
_entry.id   AF-A0A0N4TH85-F1
#
_cell.length_a   1.000
_cell.length_b   1.000
_cell.length_c   1.000
_cell.angle_alpha   90.00
_cell.angle_beta   90.00
_cell.angle_gamma   90.00
#
_symmetry.space_group_name_H-M   'P 1'
#
loop_
_entity.id
_entity.type
_entity.pdbx_description
1 polymer ?
#
loop_
_entity_poly.entity_id
_entity_poly.type
_entity_poly.pdbx_seq_one_letter_code
_entity_poly.pdbx_strand_id
1 'polypeptide(L)'
;MTEVHHINGKGENAGVVYSEMQEYESEMSNIVSWKRKELFYPEYNPYRVETGGRLAALRKTCNMEKIRRYHHDFYHISNMFVTVCGSIDHSKLLQILSSIGSLIMDSFLLISSLQDKLKIIVS
;
A
#
# COMPACT_ATOMS: atom_id res chain seq x y z
N MET A 1 5.80 12.12 -6.52
CA MET A 1 4.59 11.46 -7.05
C MET A 1 5.04 10.55 -8.17
N THR A 2 4.75 9.25 -8.11
CA THR A 2 5.17 8.29 -9.14
C THR A 2 4.31 8.43 -10.39
N GLU A 3 4.94 8.27 -11.55
CA GLU A 3 4.26 8.32 -12.84
C GLU A 3 3.54 7.01 -13.13
N VAL A 4 2.20 7.08 -13.27
CA VAL A 4 1.34 5.90 -13.42
C VAL A 4 1.20 5.48 -14.88
N HIS A 5 0.59 6.33 -15.71
CA HIS A 5 0.37 6.08 -17.13
C HIS A 5 0.21 7.39 -17.91
N HIS A 6 0.81 7.47 -19.08
CA HIS A 6 0.57 8.52 -20.08
C HIS A 6 0.83 7.98 -21.49
N ILE A 7 0.49 8.78 -22.51
CA ILE A 7 0.89 8.53 -23.90
C ILE A 7 2.08 9.42 -24.24
N ASN A 8 3.20 8.83 -24.66
CA ASN A 8 4.42 9.56 -24.97
C ASN A 8 4.33 10.30 -26.31
N GLY A 9 5.37 11.07 -26.66
CA GLY A 9 5.43 11.82 -27.92
C GLY A 9 5.42 10.97 -29.21
N LYS A 10 5.54 9.64 -29.10
CA LYS A 10 5.43 8.68 -30.23
C LYS A 10 4.04 8.02 -30.31
N GLY A 11 3.12 8.33 -29.39
CA GLY A 11 1.80 7.71 -29.33
C GLY A 11 1.78 6.36 -28.60
N GLU A 12 2.84 6.01 -27.87
CA GLU A 12 2.96 4.74 -27.15
C GLU A 12 2.54 4.89 -25.68
N ASN A 13 2.09 3.79 -25.06
CA ASN A 13 1.80 3.79 -23.63
C ASN A 13 3.11 3.79 -22.83
N ALA A 14 3.21 4.71 -21.88
CA ALA A 14 4.37 4.89 -21.02
C ALA A 14 3.94 5.15 -19.56
N GLY A 15 4.93 5.23 -18.67
CA GLY A 15 4.75 5.43 -17.24
C GLY A 15 5.37 4.29 -16.45
N VAL A 16 5.99 4.62 -15.31
CA VAL A 16 6.77 3.67 -14.51
C VAL A 16 5.93 2.46 -14.09
N VAL A 17 4.74 2.72 -13.51
CA VAL A 17 3.83 1.65 -13.07
C VAL A 17 3.27 0.87 -14.26
N TYR A 18 2.95 1.56 -15.35
CA TYR A 18 2.44 0.90 -16.56
C TYR A 18 3.45 -0.09 -17.14
N SER A 19 4.73 0.31 -17.25
CA SER A 19 5.79 -0.55 -17.77
C SER A 19 6.05 -1.76 -16.87
N GLU A 20 6.11 -1.56 -15.54
CA GLU A 20 6.25 -2.66 -14.57
C GLU A 20 5.10 -3.67 -14.72
N MET A 21 3.86 -3.18 -14.81
CA MET A 21 2.70 -4.05 -14.96
C MET A 21 2.59 -4.69 -16.35
N GLN A 22 3.24 -4.13 -17.38
CA GLN A 22 3.27 -4.71 -18.72
C GLN A 22 4.09 -5.98 -18.76
N GLU A 23 5.27 -5.96 -18.12
CA GLU A 23 6.10 -7.13 -17.92
C GLU A 23 5.35 -8.14 -17.04
N TYR A 24 4.83 -7.69 -15.90
CA TYR A 24 4.11 -8.55 -14.95
C TYR A 24 2.90 -9.27 -15.55
N GLU A 25 2.10 -8.61 -16.40
CA GLU A 25 0.95 -9.20 -17.11
C GLU A 25 1.31 -10.21 -18.20
N SER A 26 2.55 -10.21 -18.67
CA SER A 26 3.01 -11.12 -19.72
C SER A 26 3.52 -12.45 -19.18
N GLU A 27 3.80 -12.54 -17.87
CA GLU A 27 4.34 -13.73 -17.22
C GLU A 27 3.28 -14.79 -16.93
N MET A 28 3.56 -16.04 -17.33
CA MET A 28 2.63 -17.18 -17.18
C MET A 28 2.24 -17.43 -15.72
N SER A 29 3.19 -17.33 -14.79
CA SER A 29 2.94 -17.53 -13.36
C SER A 29 1.90 -16.55 -12.82
N ASN A 30 1.92 -15.31 -13.29
CA ASN A 30 0.97 -14.27 -12.90
C ASN A 30 -0.41 -14.51 -13.53
N ILE A 31 -0.45 -14.91 -14.81
CA ILE A 31 -1.70 -15.30 -15.49
C ILE A 31 -2.44 -16.39 -14.72
N VAL A 32 -1.73 -17.45 -14.32
CA VAL A 32 -2.31 -18.56 -13.53
C VAL A 32 -2.74 -18.08 -12.15
N SER A 33 -1.89 -17.29 -11.46
CA SER A 33 -2.21 -16.75 -10.13
C SER A 33 -3.49 -15.91 -10.14
N TRP A 34 -3.73 -15.13 -11.19
CA TRP A 34 -4.95 -14.34 -11.34
C TRP A 34 -6.18 -15.18 -11.60
N LYS A 35 -6.09 -16.16 -12.50
CA LYS A 35 -7.22 -17.08 -12.74
C LYS A 35 -7.60 -17.82 -11.46
N ARG A 36 -6.61 -18.18 -10.65
CA ARG A 36 -6.85 -18.74 -9.31
C ARG A 36 -7.57 -17.75 -8.38
N LYS A 37 -7.14 -16.49 -8.30
CA LYS A 37 -7.83 -15.45 -7.51
C LYS A 37 -9.28 -15.26 -7.97
N GLU A 38 -9.53 -15.25 -9.28
CA GLU A 38 -10.86 -15.10 -9.88
C GLU A 38 -11.81 -16.26 -9.52
N LEU A 39 -11.27 -17.48 -9.36
CA LEU A 39 -12.02 -18.68 -9.01
C LEU A 39 -12.28 -18.81 -7.50
N PHE A 40 -11.33 -18.38 -6.67
CA PHE A 40 -11.42 -18.51 -5.21
C PHE A 40 -12.18 -17.38 -4.53
N TYR A 41 -12.11 -16.17 -5.09
CA TYR A 41 -12.76 -15.00 -4.50
C TYR A 41 -13.95 -14.56 -5.35
N PRO A 42 -15.13 -14.33 -4.74
CA PRO A 42 -16.31 -13.87 -5.45
C PRO A 42 -16.10 -12.47 -6.01
N GLU A 43 -16.92 -12.10 -7.00
CA GLU A 43 -16.90 -10.75 -7.57
C GLU A 43 -17.03 -9.67 -6.49
N TYR A 44 -16.37 -8.52 -6.69
CA TYR A 44 -16.25 -7.41 -5.74
C TYR A 44 -15.46 -7.68 -4.45
N ASN A 45 -14.88 -8.87 -4.27
CA ASN A 45 -13.94 -9.11 -3.18
C ASN A 45 -12.57 -8.46 -3.46
N PRO A 46 -11.97 -7.69 -2.52
CA PRO A 46 -10.69 -7.02 -2.73
C PRO A 46 -9.50 -7.98 -2.92
N TYR A 47 -9.57 -9.23 -2.44
CA TYR A 47 -8.54 -10.24 -2.69
C TYR A 47 -8.61 -10.86 -4.09
N ARG A 48 -9.70 -10.60 -4.83
CA ARG A 48 -9.86 -11.04 -6.21
C ARG A 48 -9.04 -10.21 -7.19
N VAL A 49 -8.76 -8.95 -6.86
CA VAL A 49 -8.15 -8.00 -7.78
C VAL A 49 -6.62 -8.01 -7.74
N GLU A 50 -6.01 -7.43 -8.77
CA GLU A 50 -4.59 -7.14 -8.78
C GLU A 50 -4.33 -5.73 -8.26
N THR A 51 -3.68 -5.63 -7.10
CA THR A 51 -3.43 -4.38 -6.39
C THR A 51 -2.33 -3.55 -7.05
N GLY A 52 -1.43 -4.17 -7.82
CA GLY A 52 -0.47 -3.44 -8.67
C GLY A 52 -1.14 -2.67 -9.81
N GLY A 53 -2.39 -3.02 -10.14
CA GLY A 53 -3.21 -2.36 -11.16
C GLY A 53 -3.13 -3.05 -12.51
N ARG A 54 -4.29 -3.42 -13.06
CA ARG A 54 -4.36 -4.02 -14.40
C ARG A 54 -4.08 -2.97 -15.48
N LEU A 55 -3.37 -3.33 -16.55
CA LEU A 55 -3.06 -2.44 -17.68
C LEU A 55 -4.31 -1.75 -18.25
N ALA A 56 -5.44 -2.47 -18.29
CA ALA A 56 -6.72 -1.89 -18.75
C ALA A 56 -7.26 -0.84 -17.77
N ALA A 57 -7.13 -1.09 -16.47
CA ALA A 57 -7.57 -0.17 -15.41
C ALA A 57 -6.66 1.04 -15.31
N LEU A 58 -5.34 0.86 -15.41
CA LEU A 58 -4.35 1.93 -15.45
C LEU A 58 -4.64 2.91 -16.61
N ARG A 59 -4.94 2.39 -17.80
CA ARG A 59 -5.25 3.19 -18.99
C ARG A 59 -6.57 3.95 -18.92
N LYS A 60 -7.62 3.32 -18.36
CA LYS A 60 -9.00 3.81 -18.52
C LYS A 60 -9.58 4.44 -17.27
N THR A 61 -9.18 3.96 -16.10
CA THR A 61 -9.93 4.21 -14.86
C THR A 61 -9.07 4.78 -13.73
N CYS A 62 -7.75 4.63 -13.77
CA CYS A 62 -6.81 5.16 -12.79
C CYS A 62 -6.46 6.61 -13.13
N ASN A 63 -7.33 7.55 -12.77
CA ASN A 63 -7.14 8.98 -13.00
C ASN A 63 -6.68 9.70 -11.72
N MET A 64 -6.27 10.97 -11.89
CA MET A 64 -5.72 11.77 -10.80
C MET A 64 -6.73 11.97 -9.66
N GLU A 65 -8.01 12.13 -9.97
CA GLU A 65 -9.07 12.31 -8.99
C GLU A 65 -9.19 11.09 -8.07
N LYS A 66 -9.19 9.88 -8.64
CA LYS A 66 -9.24 8.64 -7.85
C LYS A 66 -7.97 8.42 -7.03
N ILE A 67 -6.81 8.75 -7.57
CA ILE A 67 -5.54 8.65 -6.83
C ILE A 67 -5.56 9.58 -5.61
N ARG A 68 -5.97 10.84 -5.81
CA ARG A 68 -6.07 11.82 -4.71
C ARG A 68 -7.09 11.39 -3.66
N ARG A 69 -8.25 10.89 -4.09
CA ARG A 69 -9.28 10.38 -3.19
C ARG A 69 -8.79 9.18 -2.39
N TYR A 70 -8.15 8.21 -3.03
CA TYR A 70 -7.59 7.05 -2.35
C TYR A 70 -6.55 7.47 -1.30
N HIS A 71 -5.66 8.41 -1.64
CA HIS A 71 -4.70 8.93 -0.67
C HIS A 71 -5.39 9.63 0.50
N HIS A 72 -6.39 10.47 0.23
CA HIS A 72 -7.17 11.14 1.27
C HIS A 72 -7.85 10.13 2.21
N ASP A 73 -8.51 9.12 1.65
CA ASP A 73 -9.35 8.19 2.42
C ASP A 73 -8.52 7.19 3.25
N PHE A 74 -7.34 6.78 2.77
CA PHE A 74 -6.57 5.69 3.39
C PHE A 74 -5.24 6.08 4.04
N TYR A 75 -4.66 7.24 3.72
CA TYR A 75 -3.37 7.68 4.31
C TYR A 75 -3.56 8.62 5.52
N HIS A 76 -4.75 8.61 6.12
CA HIS A 76 -4.95 9.29 7.40
C HIS A 76 -4.22 8.54 8.52
N ILE A 77 -3.70 9.29 9.48
CA ILE A 77 -2.84 8.78 10.56
C ILE A 77 -3.53 7.73 11.44
N SER A 78 -4.86 7.83 11.58
CA SER A 78 -5.68 6.85 12.32
C SER A 78 -5.78 5.50 11.62
N ASN A 79 -5.35 5.40 10.36
CA ASN A 79 -5.29 4.17 9.56
C ASN A 79 -3.84 3.74 9.28
N MET A 80 -2.87 4.32 10.00
CA MET A 80 -1.45 4.03 9.83
C MET A 80 -0.93 3.18 10.99
N PHE A 81 -0.04 2.24 10.69
CA PHE A 81 0.69 1.47 11.69
C PHE A 81 2.20 1.66 11.48
N VAL A 82 2.91 2.03 12.55
CA VAL A 82 4.36 2.25 12.52
C VAL A 82 5.03 1.18 13.36
N THR A 83 5.90 0.39 12.75
CA THR A 83 6.74 -0.59 13.45
C THR A 83 8.16 -0.07 13.53
N VAL A 84 8.74 -0.06 14.73
CA VAL A 84 10.13 0.32 14.95
C VAL A 84 10.89 -0.85 15.56
N CYS A 85 12.01 -1.22 14.95
CA CYS A 85 12.80 -2.40 15.33
C CYS A 85 14.27 -2.00 15.55
N GLY A 86 14.92 -2.66 16.51
CA GLY A 86 16.35 -2.48 16.83
C GLY A 86 16.61 -1.78 18.15
N SER A 87 17.89 -1.57 18.47
CA SER A 87 18.32 -0.84 19.67
C SER A 87 18.23 0.66 19.40
N ILE A 88 17.24 1.32 20.00
CA ILE A 88 16.96 2.73 19.80
C ILE A 88 16.61 3.44 21.11
N ASP A 89 16.86 4.74 21.16
CA ASP A 89 16.39 5.60 22.25
C ASP A 89 14.89 5.88 22.08
N HIS A 90 14.10 5.22 22.92
CA HIS A 90 12.65 5.30 22.90
C HIS A 90 12.15 6.71 23.27
N SER A 91 12.86 7.42 24.14
CA SER A 91 12.49 8.78 24.57
C SER A 91 12.63 9.76 23.41
N LYS A 92 13.73 9.65 22.66
CA LYS A 92 13.97 10.46 21.47
C LYS A 92 12.98 10.15 20.35
N LEU A 93 12.67 8.86 20.12
CA LEU A 93 11.65 8.46 19.16
C LEU A 93 10.28 9.06 19.52
N LEU A 94 9.87 8.91 20.77
CA LEU A 94 8.61 9.47 21.26
C LEU A 94 8.57 10.99 21.10
N GLN A 95 9.65 11.69 21.42
CA GLN A 95 9.73 13.14 21.25
C GLN A 95 9.56 13.56 19.77
N ILE A 96 10.13 12.80 18.83
CA ILE A 96 9.97 13.08 17.40
C ILE A 96 8.54 12.79 16.96
N LEU A 97 7.97 11.65 17.36
CA LEU A 97 6.60 11.28 16.99
C LEU A 97 5.57 12.29 17.54
N SER A 98 5.77 12.85 18.74
CA SER A 98 4.85 13.84 19.32
C SER A 98 4.88 15.15 18.55
N SER A 99 6.00 15.51 17.93
CA SER A 99 6.13 16.69 17.09
C SER A 99 5.42 16.56 15.73
N ILE A 100 5.18 15.34 15.25
CA ILE A 100 4.51 15.07 13.96
C ILE A 100 2.98 15.07 14.13
N GLY A 101 2.47 14.75 15.32
CA GLY A 101 1.05 14.91 15.65
C GLY A 101 0.64 14.20 16.94
N SER A 102 -0.36 14.74 17.63
CA SER A 102 -0.88 14.18 18.90
C SER A 102 -1.50 12.78 18.76
N LEU A 103 -2.09 12.48 17.60
CA LEU A 103 -2.76 11.19 17.32
C LEU A 103 -1.80 9.99 17.29
N ILE A 104 -0.51 10.19 17.00
CA ILE A 104 0.49 9.10 17.00
C ILE A 104 0.77 8.61 18.42
N MET A 105 0.76 9.53 19.39
CA MET A 105 1.03 9.21 20.79
C MET A 105 -0.03 8.28 21.38
N ASP A 106 -1.31 8.52 21.06
CA ASP A 106 -2.42 7.71 21.55
C ASP A 106 -2.33 6.26 21.06
N SER A 107 -1.86 6.05 19.83
CA SER A 107 -1.66 4.70 19.25
C SER A 107 -0.42 4.00 19.81
N PHE A 108 0.65 4.76 20.12
CA PHE A 108 1.88 4.21 20.67
C PHE A 108 1.74 3.80 22.15
N LEU A 109 0.99 4.56 22.94
CA LEU A 109 0.67 4.24 24.34
C LEU A 109 -0.08 2.90 24.49
N LEU A 110 -0.89 2.53 23.49
CA LEU A 110 -1.57 1.24 23.44
C LEU A 110 -0.58 0.06 23.31
N ILE A 111 0.51 0.24 22.55
CA ILE A 111 1.49 -0.80 22.28
C ILE A 111 2.46 -1.01 23.45
N SER A 112 2.91 0.06 24.12
CA SER A 112 3.73 -0.09 25.33
C SER A 112 2.96 -0.77 26.47
N SER A 113 1.68 -0.44 26.64
CA SER A 113 0.77 -1.14 27.56
C SER A 113 0.58 -2.63 27.22
N LEU A 114 0.75 -3.03 25.96
CA LEU A 114 0.66 -4.42 25.51
C LEU A 114 1.98 -5.17 25.67
N GLN A 115 3.13 -4.49 25.62
CA GLN A 115 4.44 -5.11 25.88
C GLN A 115 4.57 -5.64 27.31
N ASP A 116 3.91 -5.03 28.29
CA ASP A 116 3.86 -5.56 29.66
C ASP A 116 2.96 -6.81 29.81
N LYS A 117 2.13 -7.14 28.81
CA LYS A 117 1.19 -8.29 28.85
C LYS A 117 1.39 -9.35 27.78
N LEU A 118 2.22 -9.11 26.77
CA LEU A 118 2.48 -10.08 25.70
C LEU A 118 3.94 -10.57 25.76
N LYS A 119 4.17 -11.68 26.47
CA LYS A 119 5.34 -12.52 26.22
C LYS A 119 5.26 -13.04 24.78
N ILE A 120 5.96 -12.34 23.89
CA ILE A 120 6.89 -12.88 22.89
C ILE A 120 6.37 -14.17 22.20
N ILE A 121 5.82 -14.02 20.99
CA ILE A 121 6.06 -14.99 19.92
C ILE A 121 7.08 -14.33 18.99
N VAL A 122 8.35 -14.59 19.26
CA VAL A 122 9.45 -14.38 18.32
C VAL A 122 9.85 -15.79 17.89
N SER A 123 9.59 -16.10 16.62
CA SER A 123 10.24 -17.17 15.87
C SER A 123 11.35 -16.56 15.03
#